data_AF-A0A816HIU5-F1
#
_entry.id   AF-A0A816HIU5-F1
#
_cell.length_a   1.000
_cell.length_b   1.000
_cell.length_c   1.000
_cell.angle_alpha   90.00
_cell.angle_beta   90.00
_cell.angle_gamma   90.00
#
_symmetry.space_group_name_H-M   'P 1'
#
loop_
_entity.id
_entity.type
_entity.pdbx_description
1 polymer ?
#
loop_
_entity_poly.entity_id
_entity_poly.type
_entity_poly.pdbx_seq_one_letter_code
_entity_poly.pdbx_strand_id
1 'polypeptide(L)'
;MKTYFQDSVPSMELDEQYEDQILLRGFQVHHKALENIFQKIRLLTQQIHSAEKDFNQQLNRNVQTVLQTVQQVHLEKMIYWKSYQSSFVKHTNHSYDDNIKNFSKYLHEKLRSFLDICIQDLSHDFKTDIFHLTNNYSKDTAFTDDMEKIKLCAFGDFIREHIFLQQKSTKTIPNKDAVSSLNKHIGKVQNILKTDTKYKG
;
A
#
# COMPACT_ATOMS: atom_id res chain seq x y z
N MET A 1 41.52 16.42 -48.47
CA MET A 1 41.01 15.24 -47.75
C MET A 1 40.03 15.73 -46.71
N LYS A 2 38.72 15.48 -46.90
CA LYS A 2 37.64 15.94 -46.02
C LYS A 2 37.33 14.83 -45.01
N THR A 3 37.73 15.01 -43.77
CA THR A 3 37.29 14.24 -42.60
C THR A 3 36.72 15.23 -41.60
N TYR A 4 35.48 15.66 -41.77
CA TYR A 4 34.85 16.70 -40.94
C TYR A 4 33.35 16.47 -40.67
N PHE A 5 32.83 15.25 -40.84
CA PHE A 5 31.39 14.98 -40.73
C PHE A 5 31.02 13.67 -40.00
N GLN A 6 31.93 13.10 -39.19
CA GLN A 6 31.57 11.97 -38.31
C GLN A 6 31.07 12.41 -36.91
N ASP A 7 31.23 13.69 -36.55
CA ASP A 7 30.75 14.25 -35.27
C ASP A 7 29.37 14.93 -35.36
N SER A 8 28.58 14.65 -36.40
CA SER A 8 27.37 15.42 -36.73
C SER A 8 26.11 14.99 -35.97
N VAL A 9 26.12 13.84 -35.29
CA VAL A 9 24.99 13.37 -34.50
C VAL A 9 25.33 13.60 -33.03
N PRO A 10 24.63 14.53 -32.34
CA PRO A 10 24.82 14.69 -30.91
C PRO A 10 24.54 13.38 -30.20
N SER A 11 25.51 12.89 -29.42
CA SER A 11 25.35 11.65 -28.66
C SER A 11 25.58 11.90 -27.17
N MET A 12 24.85 11.13 -26.37
CA MET A 12 24.94 11.09 -24.92
C MET A 12 25.35 9.66 -24.54
N GLU A 13 26.53 9.51 -23.97
CA GLU A 13 27.08 8.21 -23.55
C GLU A 13 27.34 8.25 -22.04
N LEU A 14 27.04 7.16 -21.34
CA LEU A 14 27.47 6.98 -19.96
C LEU A 14 28.97 6.74 -19.96
N ASP A 15 29.70 7.46 -19.11
CA ASP A 15 31.13 7.24 -18.96
C ASP A 15 31.37 5.87 -18.30
N GLU A 16 31.97 4.95 -19.04
CA GLU A 16 32.25 3.58 -18.55
C GLU A 16 33.20 3.56 -17.35
N GLN A 17 33.91 4.65 -17.05
CA GLN A 17 34.79 4.78 -15.88
C GLN A 17 34.11 5.40 -14.67
N TYR A 18 32.98 6.10 -14.85
CA TYR A 18 32.27 6.81 -13.78
C TYR A 18 30.76 6.71 -13.99
N GLU A 19 30.09 5.86 -13.21
CA GLU A 19 28.65 5.53 -13.35
C GLU A 19 27.71 6.77 -13.31
N ASP A 20 28.18 7.91 -12.80
CA ASP A 20 27.41 9.16 -12.66
C ASP A 20 27.83 10.26 -13.66
N GLN A 21 28.71 9.99 -14.62
CA GLN A 21 29.16 10.99 -15.61
C GLN A 21 28.59 10.71 -17.00
N ILE A 22 28.18 11.79 -17.66
CA ILE A 22 27.61 11.76 -19.01
C ILE A 22 28.57 12.49 -19.95
N LEU A 23 29.03 11.79 -20.97
CA LEU A 23 29.82 12.35 -22.06
C LEU A 23 28.89 12.86 -23.16
N LEU A 24 29.03 14.13 -23.52
CA LEU A 24 28.27 14.78 -24.58
C LEU A 24 29.19 15.05 -25.79
N ARG A 25 28.87 14.50 -26.96
CA ARG A 25 29.56 14.75 -28.22
C ARG A 25 28.66 15.54 -29.17
N GLY A 26 29.20 16.47 -29.95
CA GLY A 26 28.45 17.29 -30.92
C GLY A 26 28.56 18.81 -30.72
N PHE A 27 27.61 19.57 -31.30
CA PHE A 27 27.62 21.04 -31.23
C PHE A 27 27.22 21.57 -29.85
N GLN A 28 27.89 22.63 -29.39
CA GLN A 28 27.67 23.26 -28.08
C GLN A 28 26.21 23.66 -27.79
N VAL A 29 25.45 24.04 -28.82
CA VAL A 29 24.02 24.36 -28.68
C VAL A 29 23.20 23.13 -28.30
N HIS A 30 23.53 21.95 -28.84
CA HIS A 30 22.90 20.69 -28.46
C HIS A 30 23.34 20.22 -27.07
N HIS A 31 24.60 20.49 -26.68
CA HIS A 31 25.05 20.21 -25.31
C HIS A 31 24.22 20.97 -24.28
N LYS A 32 23.99 22.27 -24.49
CA LYS A 32 23.16 23.09 -23.59
C LYS A 32 21.71 22.60 -23.52
N ALA A 33 21.14 22.17 -24.66
CA ALA A 33 19.79 21.60 -24.69
C ALA A 33 19.72 20.28 -23.91
N LEU A 34 20.71 19.39 -24.08
CA LEU A 34 20.80 18.12 -23.37
C LEU A 34 21.04 18.32 -21.86
N GLU A 35 21.90 19.28 -21.47
CA GLU A 35 22.10 19.66 -20.08
C GLU A 35 20.81 20.16 -19.43
N ASN A 36 20.05 21.02 -20.11
CA ASN A 36 18.77 21.51 -19.62
C ASN A 36 17.75 20.37 -19.43
N ILE A 37 17.63 19.48 -20.41
CA ILE A 37 16.75 18.29 -20.32
C ILE A 37 17.17 17.41 -19.14
N PHE A 38 18.47 17.13 -19.00
CA PHE A 38 19.01 16.34 -17.91
C PHE A 38 18.71 16.97 -16.54
N GLN A 39 18.90 18.28 -16.39
CA GLN A 39 18.58 19.00 -15.15
C GLN A 39 17.09 18.91 -14.81
N LYS A 40 16.20 19.05 -15.80
CA LYS A 40 14.75 18.89 -15.62
C LYS A 40 14.37 17.47 -15.20
N ILE A 41 14.95 16.46 -15.85
CA ILE A 41 14.75 15.05 -15.46
C ILE A 41 15.24 14.82 -14.02
N ARG A 42 16.41 15.35 -13.66
CA ARG A 42 16.94 15.22 -12.29
C ARG A 42 16.01 15.85 -11.25
N LEU A 43 15.50 17.05 -11.53
CA LEU A 43 14.53 17.73 -10.67
C LEU A 43 13.23 16.93 -10.53
N LEU A 44 12.71 16.42 -11.65
CA LEU A 44 11.51 15.57 -11.67
C LEU A 44 11.69 14.32 -10.80
N THR A 45 12.82 13.61 -10.94
CA THR A 45 13.13 12.43 -10.12
C THR A 45 13.18 12.77 -8.63
N GLN A 46 13.80 13.90 -8.27
CA GLN A 46 13.85 14.35 -6.87
C GLN A 46 12.45 14.63 -6.31
N GLN A 47 11.57 15.25 -7.10
CA GLN A 47 10.21 15.58 -6.67
C GLN A 47 9.35 14.33 -6.50
N ILE A 48 9.48 13.35 -7.39
CA ILE A 48 8.79 12.05 -7.26
C ILE A 48 9.24 11.32 -6.01
N HIS A 49 10.55 11.26 -5.76
CA HIS A 49 11.06 10.64 -4.54
C HIS A 49 10.55 11.34 -3.27
N SER A 50 10.45 12.67 -3.30
CA SER A 50 9.83 13.44 -2.21
C SER A 50 8.36 13.06 -2.02
N ALA A 51 7.60 12.93 -3.09
CA ALA A 51 6.18 12.56 -3.02
C ALA A 51 5.97 11.14 -2.49
N GLU A 52 6.78 10.17 -2.91
CA GLU A 52 6.78 8.81 -2.37
C GLU A 52 7.07 8.80 -0.86
N LYS A 53 8.07 9.59 -0.43
CA LYS A 53 8.41 9.73 0.98
C LYS A 53 7.28 10.36 1.78
N ASP A 54 6.66 11.42 1.28
CA ASP A 54 5.58 12.12 1.96
C ASP A 54 4.33 11.24 2.08
N PHE A 55 3.96 10.53 1.01
CA PHE A 55 2.88 9.55 1.03
C PHE A 55 3.14 8.43 2.04
N ASN A 56 4.34 7.85 2.03
CA ASN A 56 4.73 6.81 2.97
C ASN A 56 4.62 7.30 4.42
N GLN A 57 5.12 8.51 4.72
CA GLN A 57 4.98 9.09 6.06
C GLN A 57 3.53 9.26 6.48
N GLN A 58 2.65 9.72 5.59
CA GLN A 58 1.22 9.87 5.87
C GLN A 58 0.57 8.50 6.13
N LEU A 59 0.82 7.52 5.27
CA LEU A 59 0.27 6.17 5.40
C LEU A 59 0.75 5.50 6.70
N ASN A 60 2.03 5.62 7.02
CA ASN A 60 2.59 5.07 8.26
C ASN A 60 1.93 5.70 9.51
N ARG A 61 1.68 7.02 9.52
CA ARG A 61 0.93 7.66 10.62
C ARG A 61 -0.47 7.09 10.77
N ASN A 62 -1.18 6.86 9.66
CA ASN A 62 -2.51 6.25 9.68
C ASN A 62 -2.47 4.82 10.22
N VAL A 63 -1.53 4.00 9.74
CA VAL A 63 -1.30 2.63 10.22
C VAL A 63 -1.01 2.61 11.72
N GLN A 64 -0.07 3.44 12.21
CA GLN A 64 0.28 3.49 13.63
C GLN A 64 -0.93 3.87 14.49
N THR A 65 -1.73 4.86 14.05
CA THR A 65 -2.96 5.27 14.76
C THR A 65 -3.94 4.11 14.89
N VAL A 66 -4.15 3.37 13.81
CA VAL A 66 -5.02 2.20 13.77
C VAL A 66 -4.50 1.08 14.68
N LEU A 67 -3.21 0.75 14.58
CA LEU A 67 -2.59 -0.30 15.38
C LEU A 67 -2.64 0.02 16.88
N GLN A 68 -2.38 1.27 17.26
CA GLN A 68 -2.52 1.72 18.64
C GLN A 68 -3.95 1.54 19.16
N THR A 69 -4.96 1.84 18.34
CA THR A 69 -6.37 1.67 18.73
C THR A 69 -6.70 0.21 19.04
N VAL A 70 -6.20 -0.73 18.24
CA VAL A 70 -6.42 -2.18 18.47
C VAL A 70 -5.59 -2.68 19.66
N GLN A 71 -4.40 -2.12 19.89
CA GLN A 71 -3.53 -2.48 21.01
C GLN A 71 -4.04 -1.97 22.36
N GLN A 72 -4.68 -0.78 22.41
CA GLN A 72 -5.16 -0.17 23.64
C GLN A 72 -6.37 -0.87 24.28
N VAL A 73 -7.02 -1.80 23.56
CA VAL A 73 -8.15 -2.54 24.12
C VAL A 73 -7.65 -3.43 25.27
N HIS A 74 -8.11 -3.14 26.50
CA HIS A 74 -7.78 -3.85 27.76
C HIS A 74 -8.20 -5.34 27.83
N LEU A 75 -8.33 -6.01 26.69
CA LEU A 75 -8.54 -7.44 26.54
C LEU A 75 -7.24 -8.23 26.35
N GLU A 76 -6.07 -7.59 26.53
CA GLU A 76 -4.72 -8.18 26.39
C GLU A 76 -4.50 -9.52 27.12
N LYS A 77 -5.31 -9.80 28.16
CA LYS A 77 -5.25 -11.05 28.93
C LYS A 77 -5.99 -12.22 28.27
N MET A 78 -6.81 -11.99 27.25
CA MET A 78 -7.47 -13.07 26.50
C MET A 78 -6.58 -13.57 25.37
N ILE A 79 -6.19 -14.84 25.41
CA ILE A 79 -5.41 -15.52 24.36
C ILE A 79 -6.07 -15.33 22.98
N TYR A 80 -7.41 -15.36 22.92
CA TYR A 80 -8.21 -15.10 21.73
C TYR A 80 -7.99 -13.70 21.14
N TRP A 81 -7.88 -12.67 21.99
CA TRP A 81 -7.62 -11.31 21.53
C TRP A 81 -6.23 -11.17 20.90
N LYS A 82 -5.22 -11.86 21.45
CA LYS A 82 -3.87 -11.88 20.88
C LYS A 82 -3.82 -12.51 19.48
N SER A 83 -4.58 -13.58 19.24
CA SER A 83 -4.70 -14.20 17.90
C SER A 83 -5.32 -13.23 16.90
N TYR A 84 -6.44 -12.60 17.27
CA TYR A 84 -7.07 -11.58 16.42
C TYR A 84 -6.13 -10.42 16.12
N GLN A 85 -5.46 -9.87 17.15
CA GLN A 85 -4.50 -8.78 17.01
C GLN A 85 -3.35 -9.15 16.07
N SER A 86 -2.80 -10.37 16.18
CA SER A 86 -1.74 -10.87 15.29
C SER A 86 -2.22 -10.89 13.83
N SER A 87 -3.41 -11.44 13.58
CA SER A 87 -4.01 -11.47 12.24
C SER A 87 -4.26 -10.06 11.70
N PHE A 88 -4.76 -9.17 12.55
CA PHE A 88 -5.01 -7.78 12.21
C PHE A 88 -3.75 -7.02 11.84
N VAL A 89 -2.67 -7.14 12.64
CA VAL A 89 -1.36 -6.55 12.36
C VAL A 89 -0.82 -7.06 11.02
N LYS A 90 -0.92 -8.36 10.76
CA LYS A 90 -0.48 -8.98 9.50
C LYS A 90 -1.21 -8.38 8.29
N HIS A 91 -2.53 -8.32 8.32
CA HIS A 91 -3.33 -7.76 7.21
C HIS A 91 -3.10 -6.26 7.03
N THR A 92 -2.89 -5.53 8.12
CA THR A 92 -2.54 -4.10 8.10
C THR A 92 -1.20 -3.87 7.39
N ASN A 93 -0.16 -4.62 7.76
CA ASN A 93 1.16 -4.51 7.13
C ASN A 93 1.11 -4.88 5.64
N HIS A 94 0.35 -5.91 5.29
CA HIS A 94 0.18 -6.30 3.89
C HIS A 94 -0.50 -5.19 3.06
N SER A 95 -1.58 -4.60 3.58
CA SER A 95 -2.26 -3.47 2.93
C SER A 95 -1.36 -2.23 2.83
N TYR A 96 -0.52 -1.98 3.84
CA TYR A 96 0.50 -0.93 3.79
C TYR A 96 1.48 -1.14 2.63
N ASP A 97 2.06 -2.33 2.51
CA ASP A 97 3.02 -2.64 1.44
C ASP A 97 2.38 -2.53 0.05
N ASP A 98 1.14 -3.02 -0.10
CA ASP A 98 0.37 -2.92 -1.34
C ASP A 98 0.10 -1.45 -1.71
N ASN A 99 -0.27 -0.61 -0.75
CA ASN A 99 -0.52 0.80 -0.99
C ASN A 99 0.74 1.55 -1.43
N ILE A 100 1.90 1.29 -0.79
CA ILE A 100 3.19 1.87 -1.22
C ILE A 100 3.52 1.46 -2.65
N LYS A 101 3.40 0.16 -2.96
CA LYS A 101 3.70 -0.37 -4.29
C LYS A 101 2.78 0.19 -5.36
N ASN A 102 1.48 0.27 -5.07
CA ASN A 102 0.49 0.79 -6.00
C ASN A 102 0.67 2.30 -6.24
N PHE A 103 1.03 3.07 -5.20
CA PHE A 103 1.32 4.49 -5.35
C PHE A 103 2.57 4.73 -6.20
N SER A 104 3.66 3.99 -5.95
CA SER A 104 4.87 4.10 -6.77
C SER A 104 4.58 3.75 -8.23
N LYS A 105 3.83 2.67 -8.49
CA LYS A 105 3.39 2.30 -9.84
C LYS A 105 2.57 3.41 -10.49
N TYR A 106 1.62 4.00 -9.76
CA TYR A 106 0.80 5.11 -10.25
C TYR A 106 1.64 6.32 -10.66
N LEU A 107 2.63 6.73 -9.85
CA LEU A 107 3.55 7.81 -10.21
C LEU A 107 4.41 7.46 -11.43
N HIS A 108 4.90 6.22 -11.53
CA HIS A 108 5.68 5.76 -12.68
C HIS A 108 4.88 5.76 -14.00
N GLU A 109 3.57 5.47 -13.94
CA GLU A 109 2.71 5.58 -15.12
C GLU A 109 2.53 7.05 -15.56
N LYS A 110 2.53 8.01 -14.62
CA LYS A 110 2.45 9.45 -14.91
C LYS A 110 3.79 10.08 -15.30
N LEU A 111 4.91 9.45 -14.92
CA LEU A 111 6.26 9.87 -15.26
C LEU A 111 6.47 10.04 -16.76
N ARG A 112 5.88 9.15 -17.56
CA ARG A 112 6.03 9.20 -19.02
C ARG A 112 5.54 10.52 -19.62
N SER A 113 4.40 11.04 -19.16
CA SER A 113 3.91 12.35 -19.62
C SER A 113 4.79 13.51 -19.18
N PHE A 114 5.47 13.41 -18.02
CA PHE A 114 6.39 14.45 -17.55
C PHE A 114 7.72 14.43 -18.31
N LEU A 115 8.21 13.25 -18.70
CA LEU A 115 9.42 13.14 -19.53
C LEU A 115 9.25 13.83 -20.88
N ASP A 116 8.09 13.69 -21.52
CA ASP A 116 7.80 14.37 -22.78
C ASP A 116 7.85 15.91 -22.63
N ILE A 117 7.34 16.44 -21.51
CA ILE A 117 7.39 17.87 -21.17
C ILE A 117 8.84 18.33 -20.96
N CYS A 118 9.67 17.51 -20.29
CA CYS A 118 11.10 17.79 -20.13
C CYS A 118 11.82 17.90 -21.47
N ILE A 119 11.55 16.97 -22.40
CA ILE A 119 12.19 16.91 -23.72
C ILE A 119 11.75 18.09 -24.61
N GLN A 120 10.48 18.48 -24.55
CA GLN A 120 9.93 19.59 -25.34
C GLN A 120 10.35 20.98 -24.83
N ASP A 121 11.19 21.03 -23.78
CA ASP A 121 11.68 22.25 -23.13
C ASP A 121 10.57 23.19 -22.64
N LEU A 122 9.37 22.67 -22.38
CA LEU A 122 8.25 23.47 -21.89
C LEU A 122 8.54 23.92 -20.45
N SER A 123 8.20 25.17 -20.14
CA SER A 123 8.17 25.65 -18.76
C SER A 123 6.99 24.98 -18.06
N HIS A 124 7.28 24.24 -16.98
CA HIS A 124 6.27 23.44 -16.31
C HIS A 124 6.58 23.29 -14.82
N ASP A 125 5.56 23.38 -13.99
CA ASP A 125 5.66 23.24 -12.54
C ASP A 125 5.34 21.81 -12.10
N PHE A 126 6.32 20.93 -12.29
CA PHE A 126 6.22 19.52 -11.90
C PHE A 126 5.88 19.33 -10.41
N LYS A 127 6.28 20.27 -9.54
CA LYS A 127 6.04 20.15 -8.10
C LYS A 127 4.55 20.21 -7.79
N THR A 128 3.86 21.18 -8.39
CA THR A 128 2.43 21.38 -8.19
C THR A 128 1.63 20.20 -8.75
N ASP A 129 1.98 19.72 -9.93
CA ASP A 129 1.30 18.58 -10.56
C ASP A 129 1.49 17.28 -9.76
N ILE A 130 2.71 16.99 -9.31
CA ILE A 130 3.00 15.83 -8.46
C ILE A 130 2.26 15.93 -7.12
N PHE A 131 2.20 17.12 -6.53
CA PHE A 131 1.44 17.36 -5.31
C PHE A 131 -0.06 17.07 -5.51
N HIS A 132 -0.65 17.54 -6.61
CA HIS A 132 -2.04 17.25 -6.94
C HIS A 132 -2.27 15.75 -7.21
N LEU A 133 -1.40 15.09 -7.96
CA LEU A 133 -1.48 13.65 -8.21
C LEU A 133 -1.44 12.85 -6.90
N THR A 134 -0.53 13.21 -5.99
CA THR A 134 -0.40 12.58 -4.67
C THR A 134 -1.66 12.76 -3.84
N ASN A 135 -2.18 13.99 -3.77
CA ASN A 135 -3.39 14.26 -2.99
C ASN A 135 -4.64 13.59 -3.57
N ASN A 136 -4.76 13.53 -4.90
CA ASN A 136 -5.88 12.87 -5.55
C ASN A 136 -5.82 11.37 -5.29
N TYR A 137 -4.65 10.75 -5.44
CA TYR A 137 -4.46 9.33 -5.13
C TYR A 137 -4.83 9.05 -3.66
N SER A 138 -4.30 9.82 -2.71
CA SER A 138 -4.61 9.66 -1.28
C SER A 138 -6.10 9.81 -0.94
N LYS A 139 -6.87 10.57 -1.73
CA LYS A 139 -8.33 10.72 -1.57
C LYS A 139 -9.10 9.55 -2.19
N ASP A 140 -8.69 9.14 -3.39
CA ASP A 140 -9.38 8.08 -4.16
C ASP A 140 -9.09 6.68 -3.61
N THR A 141 -7.94 6.48 -2.97
CA THR A 141 -7.53 5.24 -2.31
C THR A 141 -7.33 5.46 -0.81
N ALA A 142 -8.37 5.93 -0.13
CA ALA A 142 -8.27 6.21 1.29
C ALA A 142 -7.98 4.89 2.04
N PHE A 143 -6.87 4.83 2.77
CA PHE A 143 -6.51 3.68 3.62
C PHE A 143 -7.64 3.29 4.60
N THR A 144 -8.49 4.26 4.96
CA THR A 144 -9.71 4.04 5.76
C THR A 144 -10.72 3.11 5.10
N ASP A 145 -10.76 3.02 3.77
CA ASP A 145 -11.65 2.12 3.05
C ASP A 145 -11.13 0.68 3.08
N ASP A 146 -9.80 0.52 3.09
CA ASP A 146 -9.14 -0.77 3.31
C ASP A 146 -9.33 -1.30 4.74
N MET A 147 -9.65 -0.43 5.70
CA MET A 147 -9.78 -0.81 7.11
C MET A 147 -10.91 -1.83 7.37
N GLU A 148 -12.06 -1.67 6.74
CA GLU A 148 -13.15 -2.63 6.91
C GLU A 148 -12.79 -3.99 6.31
N LYS A 149 -12.09 -3.99 5.17
CA LYS A 149 -11.57 -5.21 4.55
C LYS A 149 -10.55 -5.89 5.47
N ILE A 150 -9.62 -5.13 6.07
CA ILE A 150 -8.62 -5.65 7.02
C ILE A 150 -9.31 -6.28 8.23
N LYS A 151 -10.31 -5.61 8.82
CA LYS A 151 -11.09 -6.15 9.96
C LYS A 151 -11.76 -7.48 9.60
N LEU A 152 -12.44 -7.53 8.45
CA LEU A 152 -13.13 -8.74 7.99
C LEU A 152 -12.15 -9.90 7.73
N CYS A 153 -11.01 -9.63 7.09
CA CYS A 153 -9.97 -10.62 6.86
C CYS A 153 -9.37 -11.15 8.17
N ALA A 154 -9.04 -10.26 9.10
CA ALA A 154 -8.50 -10.62 10.41
C ALA A 154 -9.50 -11.44 11.23
N PHE A 155 -10.79 -11.07 11.18
CA PHE A 155 -11.85 -11.82 11.84
C PHE A 155 -12.07 -13.20 11.21
N GLY A 156 -11.98 -13.31 9.88
CA GLY A 156 -12.06 -14.58 9.16
C GLY A 156 -10.89 -15.52 9.48
N ASP A 157 -9.68 -15.00 9.66
CA ASP A 157 -8.51 -15.78 10.08
C ASP A 157 -8.65 -16.23 11.54
N PHE A 158 -9.10 -15.33 12.43
CA PHE A 158 -9.41 -15.65 13.83
C PHE A 158 -10.45 -16.78 13.95
N ILE A 159 -11.56 -16.69 13.20
CA ILE A 159 -12.59 -17.74 13.18
C ILE A 159 -12.01 -19.06 12.70
N ARG A 160 -11.23 -19.05 11.62
CA ARG A 160 -10.62 -20.28 11.07
C ARG A 160 -9.69 -20.94 12.09
N GLU A 161 -8.85 -20.15 12.77
CA GLU A 161 -7.94 -20.67 13.80
C GLU A 161 -8.72 -21.27 14.98
N HIS A 162 -9.77 -20.61 15.45
CA HIS A 162 -10.53 -21.08 16.62
C HIS A 162 -11.53 -22.19 16.33
N ILE A 163 -12.16 -22.24 15.16
CA ILE A 163 -12.92 -23.41 14.69
C ILE A 163 -11.99 -24.61 14.59
N PHE A 164 -10.79 -24.44 14.02
CA PHE A 164 -9.81 -25.52 13.92
C PHE A 164 -9.35 -26.01 15.31
N LEU A 165 -9.08 -25.10 16.25
CA LEU A 165 -8.75 -25.45 17.64
C LEU A 165 -9.89 -26.20 18.34
N GLN A 166 -11.14 -25.76 18.15
CA GLN A 166 -12.31 -26.48 18.66
C GLN A 166 -12.40 -27.89 18.05
N GLN A 167 -12.36 -28.03 16.73
CA GLN A 167 -12.40 -29.32 16.04
C GLN A 167 -11.28 -30.28 16.47
N LYS A 168 -10.07 -29.75 16.74
CA LYS A 168 -8.93 -30.52 17.24
C LYS A 168 -9.15 -30.97 18.69
N SER A 169 -9.74 -30.13 19.53
CA SER A 169 -10.07 -30.45 20.92
C SER A 169 -11.26 -31.43 21.07
N THR A 170 -12.18 -31.44 20.10
CA THR A 170 -13.36 -32.31 20.07
C THR A 170 -13.16 -33.60 19.28
N LYS A 171 -11.91 -34.02 19.02
CA LYS A 171 -11.62 -35.38 18.49
C LYS A 171 -11.94 -36.50 19.50
N THR A 172 -12.32 -36.16 20.73
CA THR A 172 -13.02 -37.05 21.64
C THR A 172 -14.49 -37.11 21.29
N ILE A 173 -15.03 -38.33 21.14
CA ILE A 173 -16.48 -38.55 21.00
C ILE A 173 -17.18 -37.74 22.11
N PRO A 174 -18.06 -36.79 21.78
CA PRO A 174 -18.69 -35.95 22.79
C PRO A 174 -19.45 -36.85 23.76
N ASN A 175 -19.21 -36.67 25.06
CA ASN A 175 -19.91 -37.49 26.06
C ASN A 175 -21.43 -37.20 25.96
N LYS A 176 -22.26 -38.20 26.30
CA LYS A 176 -23.72 -38.08 26.18
C LYS A 176 -24.28 -36.90 26.99
N ASP A 177 -23.64 -36.51 28.08
CA ASP A 177 -24.06 -35.41 28.96
C ASP A 177 -23.79 -34.04 28.34
N ALA A 178 -22.69 -33.89 27.60
CA ALA A 178 -22.32 -32.69 26.86
C ALA A 178 -23.29 -32.49 25.69
N VAL A 179 -23.59 -33.57 24.94
CA VAL A 179 -24.61 -33.54 23.87
C VAL A 179 -25.99 -33.19 24.45
N SER A 180 -26.37 -33.80 25.57
CA SER A 180 -27.63 -33.51 26.26
C SER A 180 -27.70 -32.04 26.72
N SER A 181 -26.62 -31.53 27.31
CA SER A 181 -26.54 -30.13 27.77
C SER A 181 -26.62 -29.14 26.63
N LEU A 182 -25.93 -29.43 25.51
CA LEU A 182 -25.96 -28.60 24.31
C LEU A 182 -27.36 -28.59 23.69
N ASN A 183 -28.00 -29.76 23.56
CA ASN A 183 -29.38 -29.87 23.07
C ASN A 183 -30.38 -29.14 23.98
N LYS A 184 -30.18 -29.18 25.29
CA LYS A 184 -31.01 -28.43 26.26
C LYS A 184 -30.83 -26.93 26.11
N HIS A 185 -29.61 -26.47 25.82
CA HIS A 185 -29.31 -25.06 25.56
C HIS A 185 -29.91 -24.60 24.23
N ILE A 186 -29.74 -25.38 23.15
CA ILE A 186 -30.35 -25.13 21.85
C ILE A 186 -31.88 -25.05 21.97
N GLY A 187 -32.51 -26.01 22.67
CA GLY A 187 -33.95 -25.99 22.91
C GLY A 187 -34.43 -24.75 23.66
N LYS A 188 -33.66 -24.26 24.65
CA LYS A 188 -33.95 -23.00 25.33
C LYS A 188 -33.87 -21.80 24.39
N VAL A 189 -32.81 -21.70 23.59
CA VAL A 189 -32.65 -20.60 22.62
C VAL A 189 -33.75 -20.63 21.57
N GLN A 190 -34.07 -21.81 21.03
CA GLN A 190 -35.17 -21.98 20.07
C GLN A 190 -36.53 -21.57 20.66
N ASN A 191 -36.79 -21.91 21.93
CA ASN A 191 -38.00 -21.45 22.61
C ASN A 191 -38.01 -19.93 22.76
N ILE A 192 -36.92 -19.33 23.24
CA ILE A 192 -36.80 -17.86 23.36
C ILE A 192 -37.08 -17.18 22.02
N LEU A 193 -36.47 -17.64 20.94
CA LEU A 193 -36.68 -17.07 19.59
C LEU A 193 -38.12 -17.25 19.09
N LYS A 194 -38.81 -18.34 19.47
CA LYS A 194 -40.21 -18.59 19.09
C LYS A 194 -41.21 -17.78 19.91
N THR A 195 -40.92 -17.58 21.20
CA THR A 195 -41.88 -16.99 22.15
C THR A 195 -41.68 -15.51 22.36
N ASP A 196 -40.46 -15.00 22.26
CA ASP A 196 -40.16 -13.59 22.48
C ASP A 196 -40.44 -12.77 21.21
N THR A 197 -41.43 -11.89 21.31
CA THR A 197 -41.90 -11.03 20.22
C THR A 197 -40.84 -10.08 19.69
N LYS A 198 -39.77 -9.81 20.46
CA LYS A 198 -38.64 -8.98 20.01
C LYS A 198 -37.85 -9.61 18.84
N TYR A 199 -37.91 -10.94 18.70
CA TYR A 199 -37.17 -11.69 17.68
C TYR A 199 -38.05 -12.25 16.56
N LYS A 200 -39.35 -11.90 16.55
CA LYS A 200 -40.25 -12.17 15.42
C LYS A 200 -40.13 -11.03 14.40
N GLY A 201 -39.19 -11.17 13.46
CA GLY A 201 -38.97 -10.27 12.33
C GLY A 201 -38.18 -10.97 11.25
#